data_AF-A0A8H6SAD5-F1
#
_entry.id   AF-A0A8H6SAD5-F1
#
_cell.length_a   1.000
_cell.length_b   1.000
_cell.length_c   1.000
_cell.angle_alpha   90.00
_cell.angle_beta   90.00
_cell.angle_gamma   90.00
#
_symmetry.space_group_name_H-M   'P 1'
#
loop_
_entity.id
_entity.type
_entity.pdbx_description
1 polymer ?
#
loop_
_entity_poly.entity_id
_entity_poly.type
_entity_poly.pdbx_seq_one_letter_code
_entity_poly.pdbx_strand_id
1 'polypeptide(L)'
;MAKSTGGIDYHDKMIIAHAVFACIATLITAPAAILIGRYFRGRSWWFKAHLYLQSVTAACLILVFIVGTVAVASGRSHSTQFIGSKADAHHDLGLAVFILLMSQYLLGVAAHYTHSAGPNAGEKSAFPTLTTPKHVLRHIHVFCGVAMTALLYAGVKTGMDEWNMVSDMGTLVPEGVVVLYWVIFGIEVAVYLFGWLMEPIRAGAKSSASSIEAAERDEKSAEGEA
;
A
#
# COMPACT_ATOMS: atom_id res chain seq x y z
N MET A 1 -7.27 -31.86 -37.43
CA MET A 1 -6.72 -31.29 -36.18
C MET A 1 -7.82 -31.32 -35.14
N ALA A 2 -7.70 -32.15 -34.11
CA ALA A 2 -8.66 -32.18 -33.02
C ALA A 2 -8.55 -30.86 -32.23
N LYS A 3 -9.67 -30.14 -32.11
CA LYS A 3 -9.84 -29.03 -31.17
C LYS A 3 -9.65 -29.63 -29.77
N SER A 4 -8.49 -29.37 -29.15
CA SER A 4 -8.24 -29.77 -27.76
C SER A 4 -9.42 -29.30 -26.92
N THR A 5 -10.08 -30.23 -26.24
CA THR A 5 -11.21 -29.97 -25.35
C THR A 5 -10.83 -28.88 -24.35
N GLY A 6 -11.47 -27.73 -24.44
CA GLY A 6 -11.14 -26.50 -23.70
C GLY A 6 -11.35 -26.64 -22.20
N GLY A 7 -10.26 -26.91 -21.48
CA GLY A 7 -10.18 -26.84 -20.03
C GLY A 7 -8.99 -25.97 -19.62
N ILE A 8 -9.07 -25.40 -18.42
CA ILE A 8 -8.01 -24.57 -17.82
C ILE A 8 -6.74 -25.42 -17.68
N ASP A 9 -5.68 -25.05 -18.40
CA ASP A 9 -4.41 -25.77 -18.37
C ASP A 9 -3.54 -25.36 -17.15
N TYR A 10 -2.36 -25.95 -16.99
CA TYR A 10 -1.51 -25.65 -15.83
C TYR A 10 -1.03 -24.20 -15.81
N HIS A 11 -0.69 -23.66 -16.98
CA HIS A 11 -0.24 -22.28 -17.14
C HIS A 11 -1.36 -21.31 -16.73
N ASP A 12 -2.59 -21.56 -17.21
CA ASP A 12 -3.77 -20.78 -16.85
C ASP A 12 -4.00 -20.75 -15.33
N LYS A 13 -3.87 -21.90 -14.65
CA LYS A 13 -3.99 -21.98 -13.19
C LYS A 13 -2.94 -21.13 -12.48
N MET A 14 -1.72 -21.08 -13.00
CA MET A 14 -0.65 -20.26 -12.42
C MET A 14 -0.92 -18.78 -12.63
N ILE A 15 -1.37 -18.33 -13.80
CA ILE A 15 -1.72 -16.91 -14.02
C ILE A 15 -2.91 -16.51 -13.13
N ILE A 16 -3.94 -17.36 -13.01
CA ILE A 16 -5.08 -17.10 -12.10
C ILE A 16 -4.59 -16.96 -10.66
N ALA A 17 -3.75 -17.88 -10.18
CA ALA A 17 -3.20 -17.81 -8.83
C ALA A 17 -2.35 -16.54 -8.61
N HIS A 18 -1.50 -16.17 -9.58
CA HIS A 18 -0.73 -14.93 -9.57
C HIS A 18 -1.66 -13.71 -9.43
N ALA A 19 -2.69 -13.61 -10.26
CA ALA A 19 -3.65 -12.52 -10.23
C ALA A 19 -4.41 -12.44 -8.89
N VAL A 20 -4.83 -13.59 -8.32
CA VAL A 20 -5.51 -13.64 -7.02
C VAL A 20 -4.63 -13.10 -5.90
N PHE A 21 -3.37 -13.56 -5.79
CA PHE A 21 -2.47 -13.06 -4.76
C PHE A 21 -2.11 -11.59 -4.97
N ALA A 22 -1.97 -11.13 -6.22
CA ALA A 22 -1.73 -9.73 -6.55
C ALA A 22 -2.91 -8.84 -6.12
N CYS A 23 -4.15 -9.27 -6.36
CA CYS A 23 -5.35 -8.58 -5.92
C CYS A 23 -5.48 -8.53 -4.40
N ILE A 24 -5.21 -9.63 -3.68
CA ILE A 24 -5.23 -9.64 -2.21
C ILE A 24 -4.21 -8.63 -1.66
N ALA A 25 -2.99 -8.65 -2.18
CA ALA A 25 -1.94 -7.73 -1.75
C ALA A 25 -2.31 -6.26 -2.03
N THR A 26 -2.79 -5.98 -3.23
CA THR A 26 -2.95 -4.62 -3.76
C THR A 26 -4.26 -3.96 -3.36
N LEU A 27 -5.37 -4.70 -3.37
CA LEU A 27 -6.73 -4.17 -3.18
C LEU A 27 -7.25 -4.36 -1.76
N ILE A 28 -6.51 -5.07 -0.89
CA ILE A 28 -6.98 -5.40 0.45
C ILE A 28 -5.89 -5.11 1.47
N THR A 29 -4.79 -5.87 1.48
CA THR A 29 -3.89 -5.87 2.63
C THR A 29 -2.98 -4.64 2.68
N ALA A 30 -2.38 -4.23 1.57
CA ALA A 30 -1.50 -3.05 1.56
C ALA A 30 -2.28 -1.75 1.86
N PRO A 31 -3.44 -1.49 1.23
CA PRO A 31 -4.22 -0.30 1.54
C PRO A 31 -4.76 -0.31 2.96
N ALA A 32 -5.29 -1.44 3.44
CA ALA A 32 -5.74 -1.56 4.82
C ALA A 32 -4.61 -1.26 5.82
N ALA A 33 -3.40 -1.76 5.57
CA ALA A 33 -2.25 -1.48 6.42
C ALA A 33 -1.93 0.02 6.48
N ILE A 34 -1.94 0.71 5.32
CA ILE A 34 -1.69 2.14 5.24
C ILE A 34 -2.79 2.94 5.94
N LEU A 35 -4.06 2.59 5.74
CA LEU A 35 -5.20 3.25 6.38
C LEU A 35 -5.20 3.05 7.90
N ILE A 36 -4.81 1.87 8.39
CA ILE A 36 -4.62 1.61 9.83
C ILE A 36 -3.52 2.50 10.39
N GLY A 37 -2.37 2.54 9.71
CA GLY A 37 -1.28 3.44 10.08
C GLY A 37 -1.74 4.90 10.09
N ARG A 38 -2.62 5.29 9.17
CA ARG A 38 -3.12 6.65 9.07
C ARG A 38 -4.09 7.02 10.21
N TYR A 39 -5.16 6.25 10.37
CA TYR A 39 -6.29 6.64 11.22
C TYR A 39 -6.22 6.13 12.65
N PHE A 40 -5.47 5.06 12.90
CA PHE A 40 -5.49 4.37 14.19
C PHE A 40 -4.21 4.54 15.00
N ARG A 41 -3.29 5.42 14.61
CA ARG A 41 -2.00 5.66 15.30
C ARG A 41 -2.08 5.95 16.80
N GLY A 42 -3.21 6.44 17.29
CA GLY A 42 -3.45 6.65 18.73
C GLY A 42 -3.80 5.37 19.52
N ARG A 43 -4.10 4.26 18.84
CA ARG A 43 -4.56 3.00 19.45
C ARG A 43 -3.40 2.04 19.67
N SER A 44 -3.24 1.46 20.86
CA SER A 44 -2.11 0.57 21.19
C SER A 44 -1.92 -0.62 20.23
N TRP A 45 -2.98 -1.07 19.56
CA TRP A 45 -2.94 -2.20 18.61
C TRP A 45 -2.53 -1.82 17.18
N TRP A 46 -2.49 -0.52 16.83
CA TRP A 46 -2.31 -0.06 15.44
C TRP A 46 -1.08 -0.65 14.79
N PHE A 47 0.04 -0.67 15.53
CA PHE A 47 1.32 -1.12 15.01
C PHE A 47 1.32 -2.62 14.74
N LYS A 48 0.72 -3.41 15.64
CA LYS A 48 0.59 -4.86 15.46
C LYS A 48 -0.26 -5.18 14.23
N ALA A 49 -1.38 -4.49 14.06
CA ALA A 49 -2.25 -4.68 12.90
C ALA A 49 -1.58 -4.23 11.59
N HIS A 50 -0.89 -3.08 11.60
CA HIS A 50 -0.10 -2.61 10.45
C HIS A 50 0.98 -3.63 10.07
N LEU A 51 1.76 -4.10 11.05
CA LEU A 51 2.80 -5.10 10.83
C LEU A 51 2.21 -6.39 10.25
N TYR A 52 1.15 -6.93 10.85
CA TYR A 52 0.51 -8.16 10.39
C TYR A 52 0.03 -8.05 8.94
N LEU A 53 -0.70 -6.99 8.59
CA LEU A 53 -1.18 -6.79 7.23
C LEU A 53 -0.03 -6.58 6.23
N GLN A 54 1.06 -5.92 6.64
CA GLN A 54 2.25 -5.82 5.79
C GLN A 54 2.99 -7.15 5.64
N SER A 55 3.01 -8.00 6.68
CA SER A 55 3.55 -9.36 6.58
C SER A 55 2.72 -10.22 5.63
N VAL A 56 1.38 -10.11 5.67
CA VAL A 56 0.49 -10.79 4.71
C VAL A 56 0.72 -10.26 3.30
N THR A 57 0.81 -8.94 3.12
CA THR A 57 1.14 -8.32 1.82
C THR A 57 2.47 -8.85 1.27
N ALA A 58 3.51 -8.88 2.11
CA ALA A 58 4.81 -9.39 1.71
C ALA A 58 4.77 -10.88 1.33
N ALA A 59 4.06 -11.71 2.10
CA ALA A 59 3.86 -13.11 1.79
C ALA A 59 3.11 -13.31 0.45
N CYS A 60 2.04 -12.54 0.21
CA CYS A 60 1.33 -12.55 -1.06
C CYS A 60 2.25 -12.15 -2.21
N LEU A 61 3.07 -11.10 -2.06
CA LEU A 61 3.99 -10.67 -3.13
C LEU A 61 5.11 -11.68 -3.43
N ILE A 62 5.60 -12.40 -2.41
CA ILE A 62 6.50 -13.53 -2.63
C ILE A 62 5.80 -14.61 -3.48
N LEU A 63 4.54 -14.93 -3.16
CA LEU A 63 3.76 -15.88 -3.95
C LEU A 63 3.48 -15.36 -5.37
N VAL A 64 3.13 -14.09 -5.54
CA VAL A 64 2.97 -13.43 -6.85
C VAL A 64 4.23 -13.60 -7.69
N PHE A 65 5.40 -13.32 -7.11
CA PHE A 65 6.68 -13.42 -7.82
C PHE A 65 7.02 -14.88 -8.20
N ILE A 66 6.88 -15.82 -7.25
CA ILE A 66 7.15 -17.25 -7.50
C ILE A 66 6.19 -17.79 -8.55
N VAL A 67 4.89 -17.59 -8.37
CA VAL A 67 3.86 -18.12 -9.28
C VAL A 67 3.96 -17.46 -10.65
N GLY A 68 4.25 -16.15 -10.72
CA GLY A 68 4.47 -15.46 -11.99
C GLY A 68 5.66 -16.03 -12.77
N THR A 69 6.77 -16.31 -12.08
CA THR A 69 7.95 -16.95 -12.69
C THR A 69 7.60 -18.35 -13.21
N VAL A 70 6.84 -19.15 -12.45
CA VAL A 70 6.37 -20.47 -12.88
C VAL A 70 5.39 -20.38 -14.06
N ALA A 71 4.51 -19.38 -14.07
CA ALA A 71 3.58 -19.13 -15.18
C ALA A 71 4.35 -18.84 -16.47
N VAL A 72 5.33 -17.92 -16.44
CA VAL A 72 6.20 -17.62 -17.59
C VAL A 72 6.97 -18.86 -18.05
N ALA A 73 7.49 -19.67 -17.13
CA ALA A 73 8.22 -20.88 -17.46
C ALA A 73 7.34 -22.00 -18.06
N SER A 74 6.04 -22.03 -17.73
CA SER A 74 5.10 -23.05 -18.20
C SER A 74 4.32 -22.68 -19.47
N GLY A 75 4.39 -21.42 -19.91
CA GLY A 75 3.72 -20.95 -21.13
C GLY A 75 4.35 -21.48 -22.43
N ARG A 76 3.54 -21.62 -23.49
CA ARG A 76 3.94 -22.21 -24.79
C ARG A 76 5.02 -21.42 -25.51
N SER A 77 5.06 -20.11 -25.30
CA SER A 77 6.14 -19.24 -25.74
C SER A 77 7.04 -19.00 -24.54
N HIS A 78 7.98 -19.92 -24.26
CA HIS A 78 9.02 -19.72 -23.25
C HIS A 78 9.77 -18.42 -23.58
N SER A 79 9.34 -17.33 -22.96
CA SER A 79 9.78 -15.97 -23.26
C SER A 79 10.74 -15.54 -22.18
N THR A 80 11.75 -14.78 -22.55
CA THR A 80 12.67 -14.17 -21.59
C THR A 80 11.94 -13.06 -20.84
N GLN A 81 11.87 -13.18 -19.52
CA GLN A 81 10.99 -12.40 -18.65
C GLN A 81 11.37 -10.90 -18.55
N PHE A 82 12.67 -10.57 -18.71
CA PHE A 82 13.21 -9.22 -18.43
C PHE A 82 14.22 -8.71 -19.47
N ILE A 83 14.59 -9.52 -20.47
CA ILE A 83 15.66 -9.19 -21.43
C ILE A 83 15.27 -9.67 -22.82
N GLY A 84 15.59 -8.90 -23.86
CA GLY A 84 15.42 -9.32 -25.26
C GLY A 84 14.11 -8.88 -25.90
N SER A 85 13.76 -9.45 -27.06
CA SER A 85 12.63 -9.01 -27.90
C SER A 85 11.24 -9.30 -27.32
N LYS A 86 11.17 -9.95 -26.16
CA LYS A 86 9.93 -10.28 -25.43
C LYS A 86 9.90 -9.70 -24.01
N ALA A 87 10.77 -8.72 -23.71
CA ALA A 87 10.68 -7.97 -22.47
C ALA A 87 9.34 -7.25 -22.39
N ASP A 88 8.69 -7.32 -21.22
CA ASP A 88 7.37 -6.76 -20.98
C ASP A 88 7.40 -5.80 -19.79
N ALA A 89 6.76 -4.64 -19.96
CA ALA A 89 6.70 -3.59 -18.98
C ALA A 89 5.98 -4.03 -17.70
N HIS A 90 5.01 -4.95 -17.78
CA HIS A 90 4.36 -5.51 -16.59
C HIS A 90 5.37 -6.31 -15.74
N HIS A 91 6.17 -7.18 -16.38
CA HIS A 91 7.21 -7.94 -15.68
C HIS A 91 8.27 -7.04 -15.04
N ASP A 92 8.79 -6.06 -15.79
CA ASP A 92 9.78 -5.11 -15.28
C ASP A 92 9.26 -4.31 -14.08
N LEU A 93 8.02 -3.82 -14.18
CA LEU A 93 7.33 -3.15 -13.07
C LEU A 93 7.15 -4.09 -11.88
N GLY A 94 6.72 -5.33 -12.12
CA GLY A 94 6.51 -6.34 -11.09
C GLY A 94 7.79 -6.66 -10.31
N LEU A 95 8.92 -6.81 -11.01
CA LEU A 95 10.23 -7.03 -10.38
C LEU A 95 10.67 -5.81 -9.56
N ALA A 96 10.53 -4.60 -10.13
CA ALA A 96 10.88 -3.37 -9.43
C ALA A 96 10.04 -3.21 -8.14
N VAL A 97 8.73 -3.41 -8.23
CA VAL A 97 7.81 -3.34 -7.07
C VAL A 97 8.17 -4.40 -6.02
N PHE A 98 8.48 -5.63 -6.45
CA PHE A 98 8.88 -6.69 -5.53
C PHE A 98 10.13 -6.29 -4.72
N ILE A 99 11.21 -5.87 -5.40
CA ILE A 99 12.45 -5.45 -4.74
C ILE A 99 12.20 -4.26 -3.80
N LEU A 100 11.48 -3.24 -4.29
CA LEU A 100 11.23 -2.02 -3.51
C LEU A 100 10.35 -2.29 -2.29
N LEU A 101 9.34 -3.16 -2.39
CA LEU A 101 8.49 -3.48 -1.23
C LEU A 101 9.17 -4.39 -0.22
N MET A 102 10.01 -5.33 -0.62
CA MET A 102 10.84 -6.09 0.33
C MET A 102 11.80 -5.15 1.05
N SER A 103 12.44 -4.24 0.32
CA SER A 103 13.29 -3.19 0.90
C SER A 103 12.50 -2.30 1.87
N GLN A 104 11.27 -1.93 1.52
CA GLN A 104 10.40 -1.11 2.35
C GLN A 104 9.95 -1.83 3.63
N TYR A 105 9.73 -3.14 3.57
CA TYR A 105 9.40 -3.94 4.74
C TYR A 105 10.57 -3.89 5.76
N LEU A 106 11.80 -4.09 5.29
CA LEU A 106 13.01 -3.95 6.11
C LEU A 106 13.22 -2.52 6.61
N LEU A 107 12.99 -1.51 5.76
CA LEU A 107 13.04 -0.11 6.16
C LEU A 107 12.02 0.22 7.24
N GLY A 108 10.82 -0.38 7.20
CA GLY A 108 9.80 -0.22 8.25
C GLY A 108 10.27 -0.75 9.60
N VAL A 109 10.95 -1.92 9.61
CA VAL A 109 11.58 -2.47 10.81
C VAL A 109 12.67 -1.53 11.32
N ALA A 110 13.58 -1.08 10.46
CA ALA A 110 14.64 -0.14 10.84
C ALA A 110 14.09 1.19 11.37
N ALA A 111 13.09 1.76 10.71
CA ALA A 111 12.44 3.01 11.10
C ALA A 111 11.74 2.90 12.47
N HIS A 112 11.25 1.72 12.84
CA HIS A 112 10.67 1.48 14.16
C HIS A 112 11.69 1.67 15.29
N TYR A 113 12.93 1.22 15.09
CA TYR A 113 14.02 1.36 16.08
C TYR A 113 14.62 2.77 16.17
N THR A 114 14.18 3.72 15.33
CA THR A 114 14.64 5.11 15.43
C THR A 114 13.90 5.87 16.53
N HIS A 115 14.61 6.65 17.33
CA HIS A 115 14.01 7.55 18.32
C HIS A 115 13.43 8.81 17.66
N SER A 116 12.34 9.35 18.22
CA SER A 116 11.83 10.67 17.81
C SER A 116 12.80 11.75 18.30
N ALA A 117 13.30 12.59 17.41
CA ALA A 117 14.20 13.69 17.74
C ALA A 117 13.38 14.95 18.03
N GLY A 118 12.97 15.18 19.28
CA GLY A 118 12.39 16.47 19.67
C GLY A 118 11.64 16.49 21.00
N PRO A 119 11.35 17.69 21.54
CA PRO A 119 10.70 17.87 22.85
C PRO A 119 9.29 17.26 22.95
N ASN A 120 8.63 17.02 21.81
CA ASN A 120 7.28 16.41 21.73
C ASN A 120 7.32 14.92 21.35
N ALA A 121 8.44 14.23 21.58
CA ALA A 121 8.68 12.82 21.20
C ALA A 121 7.62 11.81 21.69
N GLY A 122 6.76 12.19 22.64
CA GLY A 122 5.69 11.37 23.20
C GLY A 122 4.26 11.76 22.80
N GLU A 123 4.03 12.82 22.03
CA GLU A 123 2.68 13.20 21.62
C GLU A 123 2.10 12.16 20.64
N LYS A 124 1.11 11.40 21.13
CA LYS A 124 0.32 10.47 20.33
C LYS A 124 -0.64 11.26 19.45
N SER A 125 -0.12 11.96 18.44
CA SER A 125 -0.97 12.51 17.39
C SER A 125 -1.55 11.36 16.58
N ALA A 126 -2.88 11.33 16.48
CA ALA A 126 -3.56 10.46 15.52
C ALA A 126 -3.19 10.82 14.07
N PHE A 127 -2.61 11.99 13.82
CA PHE A 127 -2.32 12.55 12.49
C PHE A 127 -0.92 13.21 12.46
N PRO A 128 0.15 12.43 12.24
CA PRO A 128 1.53 12.85 12.49
C PRO A 128 2.33 13.20 11.23
N THR A 129 1.67 13.37 10.07
CA THR A 129 2.38 13.53 8.78
C THR A 129 3.21 14.82 8.71
N LEU A 130 2.78 15.91 9.38
CA LEU A 130 3.38 17.24 9.26
C LEU A 130 3.82 17.90 10.58
N THR A 131 3.42 17.35 11.74
CA THR A 131 3.45 18.10 13.01
C THR A 131 4.46 17.58 14.03
N THR A 132 5.09 16.43 13.79
CA THR A 132 5.97 15.80 14.79
C THR A 132 7.41 15.78 14.28
N PRO A 133 8.38 16.31 15.04
CA PRO A 133 9.79 16.19 14.68
C PRO A 133 10.21 14.72 14.83
N LYS A 134 10.17 13.99 13.72
CA LYS A 134 10.50 12.56 13.64
C LYS A 134 11.77 12.37 12.84
N HIS A 135 12.47 11.27 13.13
CA HIS A 135 13.65 10.88 12.38
C HIS A 135 13.32 10.75 10.88
N VAL A 136 14.22 11.21 10.01
CA VAL A 136 14.01 11.28 8.54
C VAL A 136 13.59 9.94 7.94
N LEU A 137 14.12 8.81 8.44
CA LEU A 137 13.75 7.46 8.00
C LEU A 137 12.25 7.18 8.14
N ARG A 138 11.56 7.76 9.14
CA ARG A 138 10.12 7.61 9.31
C ARG A 138 9.33 8.35 8.23
N HIS A 139 9.81 9.52 7.80
CA HIS A 139 9.20 10.25 6.69
C HIS A 139 9.43 9.52 5.37
N ILE A 140 10.67 9.08 5.10
CA ILE A 140 11.01 8.28 3.93
C ILE A 140 10.12 7.02 3.88
N HIS A 141 10.00 6.28 5.00
CA HIS A 141 9.13 5.10 5.07
C HIS A 141 7.68 5.43 4.71
N VAL A 142 7.11 6.53 5.21
CA VAL A 142 5.73 6.91 4.88
C VAL A 142 5.57 7.27 3.39
N PHE A 143 6.41 8.15 2.85
CA PHE A 143 6.30 8.59 1.46
C PHE A 143 6.57 7.46 0.47
N CYS A 144 7.64 6.69 0.69
CA CYS A 144 7.93 5.51 -0.13
C CYS A 144 6.78 4.50 -0.03
N GLY A 145 6.14 4.33 1.14
CA GLY A 145 5.05 3.38 1.32
C GLY A 145 3.85 3.73 0.43
N VAL A 146 3.47 5.00 0.40
CA VAL A 146 2.38 5.50 -0.46
C VAL A 146 2.74 5.34 -1.94
N ALA A 147 3.95 5.72 -2.33
CA ALA A 147 4.42 5.57 -3.70
C ALA A 147 4.41 4.10 -4.15
N MET A 148 4.87 3.17 -3.28
CA MET A 148 4.85 1.74 -3.59
C MET A 148 3.43 1.18 -3.71
N THR A 149 2.48 1.66 -2.92
CA THR A 149 1.07 1.27 -3.08
C THR A 149 0.48 1.76 -4.40
N ALA A 150 0.85 2.97 -4.86
CA ALA A 150 0.46 3.42 -6.20
C ALA A 150 1.06 2.53 -7.30
N LEU A 151 2.30 2.08 -7.14
CA LEU A 151 2.93 1.14 -8.09
C LEU A 151 2.28 -0.25 -8.06
N LEU A 152 1.84 -0.75 -6.90
CA LEU A 152 1.04 -1.99 -6.82
C LEU A 152 -0.24 -1.88 -7.66
N TYR A 153 -0.96 -0.75 -7.52
CA TYR A 153 -2.14 -0.45 -8.32
C TYR A 153 -1.84 -0.44 -9.82
N ALA A 154 -0.75 0.20 -10.22
CA ALA A 154 -0.28 0.19 -11.61
C ALA A 154 0.09 -1.23 -12.09
N GLY A 155 0.68 -2.05 -11.22
CA GLY A 155 0.99 -3.45 -11.49
C GLY A 155 -0.27 -4.28 -11.80
N VAL A 156 -1.32 -4.16 -10.99
CA VAL A 156 -2.59 -4.85 -11.27
C VAL A 156 -3.23 -4.35 -12.57
N LYS A 157 -3.18 -3.03 -12.84
CA LYS A 157 -3.74 -2.48 -14.08
C LYS A 157 -3.03 -2.98 -15.33
N THR A 158 -1.70 -2.94 -15.33
CA THR A 158 -0.88 -3.44 -16.43
C THR A 158 -1.03 -4.95 -16.61
N GLY A 159 -1.18 -5.72 -15.52
CA GLY A 159 -1.44 -7.16 -15.60
C GLY A 159 -2.82 -7.51 -16.18
N MET A 160 -3.86 -6.69 -15.92
CA MET A 160 -5.16 -6.84 -16.59
C MET A 160 -5.05 -6.55 -18.10
N ASP A 161 -4.22 -5.58 -18.49
CA ASP A 161 -3.99 -5.28 -19.91
C ASP A 161 -3.19 -6.40 -20.58
N GLU A 162 -2.16 -6.92 -19.92
CA GLU A 162 -1.37 -8.05 -20.38
C GLU A 162 -2.24 -9.29 -20.56
N TRP A 163 -3.13 -9.60 -19.61
CA TRP A 163 -4.08 -10.72 -19.72
C TRP A 163 -4.87 -10.66 -21.03
N ASN A 164 -5.38 -9.48 -21.41
CA ASN A 164 -6.13 -9.30 -22.65
C ASN A 164 -5.27 -9.50 -23.91
N MET A 165 -3.95 -9.33 -23.82
CA MET A 165 -3.02 -9.47 -24.92
C MET A 165 -2.46 -10.89 -25.07
N VAL A 166 -2.25 -11.60 -23.95
CA VAL A 166 -1.46 -12.85 -23.93
C VAL A 166 -2.22 -14.08 -23.41
N SER A 167 -3.52 -13.97 -23.10
CA SER A 167 -4.29 -15.12 -22.61
C SER A 167 -4.28 -16.28 -23.60
N ASP A 168 -3.66 -17.40 -23.21
CA ASP A 168 -3.64 -18.66 -23.97
C ASP A 168 -5.07 -19.23 -24.18
N MET A 169 -6.00 -18.92 -23.27
CA MET A 169 -7.43 -19.26 -23.39
C MET A 169 -8.21 -18.33 -24.33
N GLY A 170 -7.60 -17.23 -24.81
CA GLY A 170 -8.29 -16.19 -25.58
C GLY A 170 -9.38 -15.48 -24.78
N THR A 171 -9.24 -15.43 -23.44
CA THR A 171 -10.21 -14.79 -22.56
C THR A 171 -9.84 -13.32 -22.34
N LEU A 172 -10.85 -12.47 -22.24
CA LEU A 172 -10.69 -11.08 -21.85
C LEU A 172 -11.07 -10.92 -20.37
N VAL A 173 -10.41 -9.98 -19.70
CA VAL A 173 -10.80 -9.52 -18.38
C VAL A 173 -12.22 -8.95 -18.47
N PRO A 174 -13.20 -9.49 -17.72
CA PRO A 174 -14.57 -8.99 -17.79
C PRO A 174 -14.65 -7.52 -17.38
N GLU A 175 -15.48 -6.73 -18.07
CA GLU A 175 -15.64 -5.30 -17.80
C GLU A 175 -16.01 -5.02 -16.33
N GLY A 176 -16.83 -5.87 -15.72
CA GLY A 176 -17.19 -5.76 -14.30
C GLY A 176 -15.99 -5.85 -13.34
N VAL A 177 -14.95 -6.61 -13.69
CA VAL A 177 -13.71 -6.70 -12.89
C VAL A 177 -12.93 -5.38 -12.97
N VAL A 178 -12.86 -4.79 -14.17
CA VAL A 178 -12.19 -3.49 -14.38
C VAL A 178 -12.93 -2.37 -13.63
N VAL A 179 -14.27 -2.36 -13.69
CA VAL A 179 -15.10 -1.41 -12.93
C VAL A 179 -14.87 -1.58 -11.43
N LEU A 180 -14.89 -2.81 -10.93
CA LEU A 180 -14.67 -3.11 -9.51
C LEU A 180 -13.29 -2.61 -9.04
N TYR A 181 -12.24 -2.83 -9.84
CA TYR A 181 -10.90 -2.31 -9.58
C TYR A 181 -10.91 -0.78 -9.39
N TRP A 182 -11.53 -0.04 -10.31
CA TRP A 182 -11.58 1.43 -10.22
C TRP A 182 -12.42 1.94 -9.05
N VAL A 183 -13.51 1.23 -8.71
CA VAL A 183 -14.33 1.56 -7.54
C VAL A 183 -13.52 1.39 -6.25
N ILE A 184 -12.84 0.25 -6.08
CA ILE A 184 -12.02 -0.01 -4.89
C ILE A 184 -10.87 1.02 -4.81
N PHE A 185 -10.11 1.18 -5.89
CA PHE A 185 -9.04 2.17 -5.97
C PHE A 185 -9.53 3.58 -5.61
N GLY A 186 -10.66 4.00 -6.20
CA GLY A 186 -11.24 5.32 -5.97
C GLY A 186 -11.65 5.53 -4.52
N ILE A 187 -12.29 4.54 -3.90
CA ILE A 187 -12.68 4.59 -2.48
C ILE A 187 -11.44 4.71 -1.59
N GLU A 188 -10.43 3.87 -1.79
CA GLU A 188 -9.25 3.86 -0.94
C GLU A 188 -8.42 5.14 -1.06
N VAL A 189 -8.25 5.65 -2.29
CA VAL A 189 -7.58 6.94 -2.53
C VAL A 189 -8.38 8.07 -1.89
N ALA A 190 -9.70 8.10 -2.09
CA ALA A 190 -10.56 9.12 -1.47
C ALA A 190 -10.47 9.07 0.05
N VAL A 191 -10.54 7.89 0.66
CA VAL A 191 -10.40 7.70 2.11
C VAL A 191 -9.01 8.12 2.56
N TYR A 192 -7.94 7.83 1.82
CA TYR A 192 -6.59 8.26 2.18
C TYR A 192 -6.45 9.80 2.14
N LEU A 193 -6.89 10.43 1.05
CA LEU A 193 -6.82 11.88 0.83
C LEU A 193 -7.72 12.67 1.78
N PHE A 194 -8.89 12.13 2.14
CA PHE A 194 -9.77 12.72 3.16
C PHE A 194 -9.01 12.95 4.47
N GLY A 195 -8.09 12.05 4.81
CA GLY A 195 -7.23 12.21 5.98
C GLY A 195 -6.33 13.44 5.90
N TRP A 196 -5.79 13.77 4.72
CA TRP A 196 -5.02 15.02 4.52
C TRP A 196 -5.91 16.26 4.55
N LEU A 197 -7.11 16.22 3.98
CA LEU A 197 -8.04 17.35 4.03
C LEU A 197 -8.41 17.75 5.47
N MET A 198 -8.56 16.77 6.36
CA MET A 198 -8.94 16.99 7.75
C MET A 198 -7.77 17.41 8.66
N GLU A 199 -6.50 17.24 8.22
CA GLU A 199 -5.30 17.60 8.99
C GLU A 199 -5.26 19.10 9.40
N PRO A 200 -5.37 20.08 8.47
CA PRO A 200 -5.28 21.50 8.83
C PRO A 200 -6.44 21.96 9.73
N ILE A 201 -7.65 21.43 9.49
CA ILE A 201 -8.86 21.79 10.26
C ILE A 201 -8.68 21.39 11.74
N ARG A 202 -8.19 20.18 11.99
CA ARG A 202 -7.96 19.68 13.36
C ARG A 202 -6.81 20.37 14.07
N ALA A 203 -5.75 20.70 13.34
CA ALA A 203 -4.62 21.45 13.89
C ALA A 203 -5.06 22.85 14.36
N GLY A 204 -5.89 23.54 13.55
CA GLY A 204 -6.49 24.83 13.92
C GLY A 204 -7.35 24.74 15.19
N ALA A 205 -8.20 23.72 15.29
CA ALA A 205 -9.04 23.50 16.47
C ALA A 205 -8.22 23.26 17.76
N LYS A 206 -7.15 22.45 17.72
CA LYS A 206 -6.29 22.21 18.90
C LYS A 206 -5.57 23.48 19.36
N SER A 207 -5.09 24.29 18.42
CA SER A 207 -4.44 25.58 18.74
C SER A 207 -5.41 26.58 19.37
N SER A 208 -6.66 26.63 18.89
CA SER A 208 -7.69 27.48 19.48
C SER A 208 -8.07 27.04 20.89
N ALA A 209 -8.22 25.74 21.14
CA ALA A 209 -8.53 25.23 22.48
C ALA A 209 -7.40 25.52 23.48
N SER A 210 -6.14 25.31 23.09
CA SER A 210 -4.99 25.56 23.96
C SER A 210 -4.81 27.03 24.33
N SER A 211 -5.18 27.96 23.45
CA SER A 211 -5.11 29.40 23.74
C SER A 211 -6.22 29.85 24.68
N ILE A 212 -7.42 29.28 24.55
CA ILE A 212 -8.53 29.52 25.50
C ILE A 212 -8.17 29.01 26.90
N GLU A 213 -7.67 27.79 27.03
CA GLU A 213 -7.24 27.25 28.34
C GLU A 213 -6.09 28.05 28.98
N ALA A 214 -5.20 28.63 28.17
CA ALA A 214 -4.13 29.50 28.67
C ALA A 214 -4.71 30.81 29.22
N ALA A 215 -5.64 31.43 28.49
CA ALA A 215 -6.32 32.65 28.94
C ALA A 215 -7.12 32.43 30.24
N GLU A 216 -7.86 31.32 30.36
CA GLU A 216 -8.60 30.98 31.59
C GLU A 216 -7.67 30.76 32.79
N ARG A 217 -6.48 30.18 32.58
CA ARG A 217 -5.49 30.00 33.65
C ARG A 217 -4.91 31.34 34.12
N ASP A 218 -4.60 32.23 33.19
CA ASP A 218 -4.03 33.54 33.50
C ASP A 218 -5.05 34.42 34.25
N GLU A 219 -6.32 34.39 33.85
CA GLU A 219 -7.41 35.10 34.54
C GLU A 219 -7.58 34.59 35.98
N LYS A 220 -7.62 33.27 36.16
CA LYS A 220 -7.76 32.66 37.50
C LYS A 220 -6.56 32.90 38.41
N SER A 221 -5.36 33.04 37.84
CA SER A 221 -4.16 33.44 38.60
C SER A 221 -4.24 34.89 39.06
N ALA A 222 -4.76 35.78 38.21
CA ALA A 222 -4.93 37.20 38.55
C ALA A 222 -5.98 37.42 39.65
N GLU A 223 -7.05 36.62 39.66
CA GLU A 223 -8.09 36.70 40.71
C GLU A 223 -7.67 36.11 42.07
N GLY A 224 -6.72 35.16 42.08
CA GLY A 224 -6.24 34.52 43.31
C GLY A 224 -5.19 35.31 44.10
N GLU A 225 -4.61 36.36 43.50
CA GLU A 225 -3.62 37.25 44.13
C GLU A 225 -4.23 38.55 44.70
N ALA A 226 -5.55 38.76 44.52
CA ALA A 226 -6.31 39.91 45.02
C ALA A 226 -7.01 39.63 46.37
#